data_AF-C3Y7R0-F1
#
_entry.id   AF-C3Y7R0-F1
#
_cell.length_a   1.000
_cell.length_b   1.000
_cell.length_c   1.000
_cell.angle_alpha   90.00
_cell.angle_beta   90.00
_cell.angle_gamma   90.00
#
_symmetry.space_group_name_H-M   'P 1'
#
loop_
_entity.id
_entity.type
_entity.pdbx_description
1 polymer ?
#
loop_
_entity_poly.entity_id
_entity_poly.type
_entity_poly.pdbx_seq_one_letter_code
_entity_poly.pdbx_strand_id
1 'polypeptide(L)'
;MDTQEHGPIPINWDADLEDHRTSHIPILDFSSYSLLKGAVDEDELQPLATQLVQAFSTVGFVYLCNHGIPAALVSRTFEIADKFFALPEEVKTKFSRPPDKSHGWLWPSQEVPEFEPAALQLYDKCRQLSLRIIELMARGLNIKNMPSLLSMHSMMGTGPNGSLMRTLRYPPVPEHVKDRQIRCGEHTDYGSITLLFQDNIAGLESHRVLLPETEEERKTARRSIAFFAHPNMDAVITCLDGSNKYPPITAGEYLKQRLTATYDVS
;
A
#
# COMPACT_ATOMS: atom_id res chain seq x y z
N MET A 1 9.25 -13.42 -40.61
CA MET A 1 9.87 -14.50 -39.84
C MET A 1 10.08 -13.94 -38.44
N ASP A 2 9.37 -14.52 -37.48
CA ASP A 2 9.38 -14.36 -36.02
C ASP A 2 9.56 -12.96 -35.40
N THR A 3 8.43 -12.35 -35.06
CA THR A 3 8.32 -11.53 -33.85
C THR A 3 8.09 -12.47 -32.67
N GLN A 4 9.13 -12.78 -31.89
CA GLN A 4 8.95 -13.45 -30.61
C GLN A 4 8.26 -12.47 -29.65
N GLU A 5 6.98 -12.70 -29.39
CA GLU A 5 6.29 -12.12 -28.22
C GLU A 5 6.98 -12.67 -26.97
N HIS A 6 7.77 -11.83 -26.31
CA HIS A 6 8.24 -12.13 -24.96
C HIS A 6 7.02 -12.08 -24.03
N GLY A 7 6.56 -13.25 -23.60
CA GLY A 7 5.58 -13.36 -22.52
C GLY A 7 6.08 -12.68 -21.24
N PRO A 8 5.19 -12.38 -20.28
CA PRO A 8 5.56 -11.69 -19.05
C PRO A 8 6.70 -12.46 -18.35
N ILE A 9 7.76 -11.74 -18.01
CA ILE A 9 8.89 -12.27 -17.24
C ILE A 9 8.31 -12.78 -15.91
N PRO A 10 8.55 -14.05 -15.53
CA PRO A 10 8.08 -14.58 -14.25
C PRO A 10 8.64 -13.74 -13.11
N ILE A 11 7.76 -13.24 -12.24
CA ILE A 11 8.16 -12.44 -11.07
C ILE A 11 8.87 -13.37 -10.08
N ASN A 12 10.16 -13.16 -9.88
CA ASN A 12 10.94 -13.83 -8.85
C ASN A 12 11.12 -12.90 -7.65
N TRP A 13 10.13 -12.91 -6.74
CA TRP A 13 10.09 -12.06 -5.54
C TRP A 13 11.33 -12.18 -4.64
N ASP A 14 12.07 -13.29 -4.75
CA ASP A 14 13.25 -13.56 -3.91
C ASP A 14 14.54 -12.95 -4.50
N ALA A 15 14.61 -12.72 -5.81
CA ALA A 15 15.84 -12.27 -6.49
C ALA A 15 16.01 -10.74 -6.54
N ASP A 16 14.91 -9.98 -6.50
CA ASP A 16 14.94 -8.51 -6.50
C ASP A 16 15.38 -7.90 -5.14
N LEU A 17 15.67 -8.75 -4.14
CA LEU A 17 16.14 -8.36 -2.81
C LEU A 17 17.65 -8.10 -2.74
N GLU A 18 18.41 -8.40 -3.81
CA GLU A 18 19.88 -8.26 -3.83
C GLU A 18 20.39 -6.96 -4.48
N ASP A 19 19.52 -6.07 -4.99
CA ASP A 19 19.95 -4.79 -5.60
C ASP A 19 20.51 -3.82 -4.54
N HIS A 20 21.75 -3.37 -4.76
CA HIS A 20 22.58 -2.61 -3.82
C HIS A 20 22.06 -1.20 -3.46
N ARG A 21 20.91 -0.79 -4.00
CA ARG A 21 20.19 0.46 -3.66
C ARG A 21 19.20 0.29 -2.50
N THR A 22 18.88 -0.94 -2.14
CA THR A 22 17.96 -1.31 -1.04
C THR A 22 18.66 -1.45 0.31
N SER A 23 19.97 -1.19 0.39
CA SER A 23 20.87 -1.64 1.46
C SER A 23 20.59 -1.11 2.89
N HIS A 24 19.49 -0.39 3.11
CA HIS A 24 19.10 0.19 4.40
C HIS A 24 17.67 -0.15 4.85
N ILE A 25 16.80 -0.71 3.99
CA ILE A 25 15.45 -1.11 4.40
C ILE A 25 15.49 -2.56 4.88
N PRO A 26 15.13 -2.86 6.13
CA PRO A 26 15.16 -4.22 6.64
C PRO A 26 14.12 -5.10 5.93
N ILE A 27 14.49 -6.36 5.72
CA ILE A 27 13.57 -7.43 5.30
C ILE A 27 13.16 -8.21 6.53
N LEU A 28 11.86 -8.39 6.72
CA LEU A 28 11.28 -9.07 7.85
C LEU A 28 10.53 -10.32 7.37
N ASP A 29 10.99 -11.48 7.83
CA ASP A 29 10.34 -12.76 7.55
C ASP A 29 9.08 -12.93 8.41
N PHE A 30 7.92 -12.91 7.75
CA PHE A 30 6.61 -13.09 8.39
C PHE A 30 6.17 -14.57 8.46
N SER A 31 7.02 -15.54 8.15
CA SER A 31 6.67 -16.97 8.08
C SER A 31 5.98 -17.51 9.34
N SER A 32 6.42 -17.09 10.53
CA SER A 32 5.83 -17.47 11.83
C SER A 32 4.42 -16.91 12.03
N TYR A 33 4.12 -15.76 11.43
CA TYR A 33 2.83 -15.06 11.56
C TYR A 33 2.16 -14.79 10.20
N SER A 34 2.41 -15.68 9.24
CA SER A 34 1.91 -15.61 7.87
C SER A 34 0.40 -15.80 7.82
N LEU A 35 -0.30 -15.17 6.86
CA LEU A 35 -1.75 -15.37 6.66
C LEU A 35 -2.17 -16.84 6.44
N LEU A 36 -1.22 -17.73 6.15
CA LEU A 36 -1.43 -19.17 6.02
C LEU A 36 -1.43 -19.92 7.37
N LYS A 37 -1.01 -19.27 8.45
CA LYS A 37 -0.99 -19.79 9.82
C LYS A 37 -2.29 -19.47 10.54
N GLY A 38 -2.75 -20.43 11.36
CA GLY A 38 -3.85 -20.24 12.30
C GLY A 38 -3.44 -19.43 13.53
N ALA A 39 -4.01 -19.74 14.70
CA ALA A 39 -3.56 -19.16 15.96
C ALA A 39 -2.08 -19.53 16.22
N VAL A 40 -1.31 -18.56 16.70
CA VAL A 40 0.12 -18.70 17.04
C VAL A 40 0.27 -18.37 18.52
N ASP A 41 1.23 -19.01 19.19
CA ASP A 41 1.57 -18.65 20.55
C ASP A 41 2.05 -17.19 20.59
N GLU A 42 1.52 -16.43 21.54
CA GLU A 42 1.78 -15.02 21.69
C GLU A 42 3.25 -14.73 22.01
N ASP A 43 3.90 -15.59 22.79
CA ASP A 43 5.29 -15.42 23.22
C ASP A 43 6.26 -15.65 22.05
N GLU A 44 5.89 -16.46 21.06
CA GLU A 44 6.68 -16.73 19.85
C GLU A 44 6.74 -15.52 18.90
N LEU A 45 5.83 -14.54 19.06
CA LEU A 45 5.76 -13.36 18.22
C LEU A 45 6.64 -12.20 18.71
N GLN A 46 7.15 -12.25 19.94
CA GLN A 46 7.91 -11.14 20.53
C GLN A 46 9.19 -10.76 19.73
N PRO A 47 9.99 -11.70 19.20
CA PRO A 47 11.13 -11.35 18.36
C PRO A 47 10.73 -10.67 17.05
N LEU A 48 9.63 -11.12 16.43
CA LEU A 48 9.09 -10.54 15.19
C LEU A 48 8.56 -9.12 15.45
N ALA A 49 7.82 -8.93 16.54
CA ALA A 49 7.31 -7.64 16.98
C ALA A 49 8.44 -6.63 17.25
N THR A 50 9.53 -7.07 17.89
CA THR A 50 10.69 -6.22 18.20
C THR A 50 11.36 -5.72 16.92
N GLN A 51 11.60 -6.61 15.95
CA GLN A 51 12.19 -6.25 14.66
C GLN A 51 11.30 -5.29 13.86
N LEU A 52 9.99 -5.51 13.88
CA LEU A 52 9.01 -4.65 13.21
C LEU A 52 9.03 -3.22 13.80
N VAL A 53 8.99 -3.11 15.14
CA VAL A 53 9.08 -1.80 15.82
C VAL A 53 10.41 -1.13 15.53
N GLN A 54 11.52 -1.87 15.52
CA GLN A 54 12.83 -1.31 15.19
C GLN A 54 12.86 -0.75 13.77
N ALA A 55 12.31 -1.47 12.79
CA ALA A 55 12.26 -1.02 11.40
C ALA A 55 11.46 0.28 11.25
N PHE A 56 10.25 0.35 11.84
CA PHE A 56 9.42 1.55 11.79
C PHE A 56 9.98 2.72 12.61
N SER A 57 10.72 2.47 13.68
CA SER A 57 11.30 3.52 14.53
C SER A 57 12.61 4.09 14.00
N THR A 58 13.23 3.45 13.00
CA THR A 58 14.51 3.87 12.43
C THR A 58 14.37 4.35 10.99
N VAL A 59 13.90 3.47 10.11
CA VAL A 59 13.78 3.73 8.67
C VAL A 59 12.38 4.21 8.31
N GLY A 60 11.37 3.75 9.05
CA GLY A 60 9.95 3.99 8.71
C GLY A 60 9.42 3.06 7.63
N PHE A 61 10.26 2.17 7.09
CA PHE A 61 9.92 1.19 6.04
C PHE A 61 10.48 -0.19 6.38
N VAL A 62 9.81 -1.22 5.87
CA VAL A 62 10.21 -2.62 6.00
C VAL A 62 9.69 -3.40 4.79
N TYR A 63 10.50 -4.31 4.25
CA TYR A 63 10.02 -5.33 3.31
C TYR A 63 9.52 -6.53 4.08
N LEU A 64 8.33 -7.02 3.76
CA LEU A 64 7.81 -8.27 4.34
C LEU A 64 7.97 -9.40 3.32
N CYS A 65 8.55 -10.52 3.74
CA CYS A 65 8.53 -11.77 2.97
C CYS A 65 7.71 -12.84 3.72
N ASN A 66 7.26 -13.88 3.01
CA ASN A 66 6.46 -14.98 3.57
C ASN A 66 5.16 -14.56 4.30
N HIS A 67 4.63 -13.36 4.03
CA HIS A 67 3.41 -12.82 4.65
C HIS A 67 2.13 -13.58 4.28
N GLY A 68 2.15 -14.43 3.25
CA GLY A 68 1.04 -15.33 2.91
C GLY A 68 -0.06 -14.71 2.04
N ILE A 69 0.15 -13.51 1.49
CA ILE A 69 -0.68 -13.02 0.38
C ILE A 69 -0.18 -13.72 -0.89
N PRO A 70 -1.03 -14.44 -1.64
CA PRO A 70 -0.57 -15.16 -2.83
C PRO A 70 -0.02 -14.21 -3.90
N ALA A 71 1.20 -14.44 -4.37
CA ALA A 71 1.80 -13.70 -5.48
C ALA A 71 0.93 -13.72 -6.75
N ALA A 72 0.27 -14.84 -7.03
CA ALA A 72 -0.67 -14.98 -8.14
C ALA A 72 -1.89 -14.06 -8.01
N LEU A 73 -2.36 -13.77 -6.79
CA LEU A 73 -3.47 -12.83 -6.56
C LEU A 73 -3.03 -11.39 -6.85
N VAL A 74 -1.83 -11.00 -6.40
CA VAL A 74 -1.27 -9.67 -6.68
C VAL A 74 -1.06 -9.50 -8.19
N SER A 75 -0.44 -10.48 -8.84
CA SER A 75 -0.18 -10.48 -10.29
C SER A 75 -1.47 -10.37 -11.10
N ARG A 76 -2.48 -11.19 -10.75
CA ARG A 76 -3.80 -11.13 -11.37
C ARG A 76 -4.46 -9.75 -11.20
N THR A 77 -4.36 -9.13 -10.01
CA THR A 77 -4.92 -7.79 -9.79
C THR A 77 -4.19 -6.73 -10.63
N PHE A 78 -2.88 -6.83 -10.81
CA PHE A 78 -2.14 -5.96 -11.74
C PHE A 78 -2.60 -6.14 -13.19
N GLU A 79 -2.73 -7.38 -13.67
CA GLU A 79 -3.18 -7.67 -15.03
C GLU A 79 -4.60 -7.13 -15.30
N ILE A 80 -5.51 -7.30 -14.34
CA ILE A 80 -6.88 -6.78 -14.42
C ILE A 80 -6.88 -5.25 -14.41
N ALA A 81 -6.02 -4.64 -13.60
CA ALA A 81 -5.83 -3.20 -13.61
C ALA A 81 -5.32 -2.68 -14.96
N ASP A 82 -4.38 -3.39 -15.59
CA ASP A 82 -3.86 -3.03 -16.90
C ASP A 82 -4.95 -3.04 -17.97
N LYS A 83 -5.90 -3.99 -17.91
CA LYS A 83 -7.10 -3.99 -18.78
C LYS A 83 -7.88 -2.69 -18.62
N PHE A 84 -8.15 -2.26 -17.38
CA PHE A 84 -8.85 -0.99 -17.12
C PHE A 84 -8.08 0.21 -17.66
N PHE A 85 -6.77 0.31 -17.38
CA PHE A 85 -5.98 1.45 -17.82
C PHE A 85 -5.78 1.50 -19.34
N ALA A 86 -5.87 0.36 -20.04
CA ALA A 86 -5.83 0.26 -21.49
C ALA A 86 -7.13 0.71 -22.18
N LEU A 87 -8.23 0.88 -21.44
CA LEU A 87 -9.49 1.40 -22.01
C LEU A 87 -9.29 2.82 -22.59
N PRO A 88 -10.10 3.20 -23.60
CA PRO A 88 -10.10 4.56 -24.14
C PRO A 88 -10.32 5.61 -23.05
N GLU A 89 -9.73 6.79 -23.21
CA GLU A 89 -9.85 7.88 -22.23
C GLU A 89 -11.32 8.24 -21.97
N GLU A 90 -12.15 8.32 -23.01
CA GLU A 90 -13.59 8.58 -22.94
C GLU A 90 -14.38 7.57 -22.10
N VAL A 91 -13.90 6.31 -22.05
CA VAL A 91 -14.49 5.27 -21.22
C VAL A 91 -14.02 5.43 -19.79
N LYS A 92 -12.69 5.60 -19.61
CA LYS A 92 -12.11 5.79 -18.28
C LYS A 92 -12.80 6.97 -17.62
N THR A 93 -12.78 8.18 -18.18
CA THR A 93 -13.26 9.44 -17.58
C THR A 93 -14.63 9.36 -16.90
N LYS A 94 -15.50 8.41 -17.30
CA LYS A 94 -16.79 8.12 -16.66
C LYS A 94 -16.69 7.72 -15.18
N PHE A 95 -15.59 7.12 -14.75
CA PHE A 95 -15.37 6.79 -13.34
C PHE A 95 -14.47 7.82 -12.61
N SER A 96 -14.23 9.01 -13.18
CA SER A 96 -13.35 10.01 -12.54
C SER A 96 -13.82 10.33 -11.12
N ARG A 97 -12.87 10.55 -10.21
CA ARG A 97 -13.18 10.92 -8.83
C ARG A 97 -14.00 12.23 -8.81
N PRO A 98 -15.22 12.23 -8.23
CA PRO A 98 -15.95 13.46 -7.99
C PRO A 98 -15.17 14.41 -7.06
N PRO A 99 -15.21 15.74 -7.25
CA PRO A 99 -14.46 16.68 -6.41
C PRO A 99 -14.78 16.60 -4.91
N ASP A 100 -16.02 16.23 -4.56
CA ASP A 100 -16.56 16.16 -3.20
C ASP A 100 -16.33 14.80 -2.51
N LYS A 101 -15.71 13.83 -3.19
CA LYS A 101 -15.50 12.48 -2.65
C LYS A 101 -14.02 12.13 -2.55
N SER A 102 -13.64 11.59 -1.39
CA SER A 102 -12.31 11.00 -1.18
C SER A 102 -12.11 9.68 -1.93
N HIS A 103 -13.20 9.07 -2.41
CA HIS A 103 -13.21 7.82 -3.17
C HIS A 103 -13.47 8.12 -4.66
N GLY A 104 -12.66 7.54 -5.55
CA GLY A 104 -12.78 7.63 -7.01
C GLY A 104 -12.99 6.26 -7.66
N TRP A 105 -13.18 6.25 -8.99
CA TRP A 105 -13.50 5.12 -9.87
C TRP A 105 -14.36 4.02 -9.23
N LEU A 106 -15.68 4.19 -9.35
CA LEU A 106 -16.67 3.12 -9.20
C LEU A 106 -16.20 1.87 -9.95
N TRP A 107 -16.62 0.69 -9.50
CA TRP A 107 -16.24 -0.56 -10.14
C TRP A 107 -16.55 -0.53 -11.65
N PRO A 108 -15.55 -0.69 -12.53
CA PRO A 108 -15.76 -0.75 -13.97
C PRO A 108 -16.32 -2.13 -14.36
N SER A 109 -17.36 -2.59 -13.66
CA SER A 109 -17.84 -3.97 -13.72
C SER A 109 -18.48 -4.32 -15.07
N GLN A 110 -18.77 -3.33 -15.92
CA GLN A 110 -19.22 -3.56 -17.30
C GLN A 110 -18.04 -3.79 -18.25
N GLU A 111 -17.00 -2.98 -18.14
CA GLU A 111 -15.83 -3.00 -19.03
C GLU A 111 -14.78 -4.04 -18.59
N VAL A 112 -14.63 -4.22 -17.28
CA VAL A 112 -13.71 -5.16 -16.64
C VAL A 112 -14.43 -5.85 -15.48
N PRO A 113 -15.32 -6.83 -15.76
CA PRO A 113 -16.13 -7.52 -14.75
C PRO A 113 -15.31 -8.17 -13.63
N GLU A 114 -14.07 -8.57 -13.90
CA GLU A 114 -13.19 -9.20 -12.93
C GLU A 114 -12.55 -8.22 -11.93
N PHE A 115 -12.67 -6.90 -12.16
CA PHE A 115 -11.99 -5.86 -11.37
C PHE A 115 -12.45 -5.87 -9.92
N GLU A 116 -13.76 -5.74 -9.68
CA GLU A 116 -14.35 -5.75 -8.35
C GLU A 116 -13.99 -7.02 -7.55
N PRO A 117 -14.25 -8.25 -8.05
CA PRO A 117 -13.97 -9.45 -7.25
C PRO A 117 -12.47 -9.67 -6.99
N ALA A 118 -11.57 -9.32 -7.92
CA ALA A 118 -10.13 -9.42 -7.69
C ALA A 118 -9.64 -8.38 -6.68
N ALA A 119 -10.11 -7.14 -6.82
CA ALA A 119 -9.77 -6.06 -5.91
C ALA A 119 -10.25 -6.34 -4.48
N LEU A 120 -11.49 -6.83 -4.31
CA LEU A 120 -12.03 -7.19 -2.99
C LEU A 120 -11.29 -8.37 -2.34
N GLN A 121 -10.86 -9.37 -3.13
CA GLN A 121 -10.04 -10.47 -2.61
C GLN A 121 -8.68 -9.99 -2.12
N LEU A 122 -7.99 -9.15 -2.89
CA LEU A 122 -6.71 -8.58 -2.46
C LEU A 122 -6.91 -7.65 -1.26
N TYR A 123 -7.96 -6.81 -1.26
CA TYR A 123 -8.31 -5.92 -0.17
C TYR A 123 -8.48 -6.68 1.15
N ASP A 124 -9.22 -7.79 1.15
CA ASP A 124 -9.42 -8.59 2.36
C ASP A 124 -8.11 -9.21 2.86
N LYS A 125 -7.22 -9.66 1.96
CA LYS A 125 -5.89 -10.13 2.35
C LYS A 125 -5.02 -9.02 2.94
N CYS A 126 -5.03 -7.82 2.35
CA CYS A 126 -4.35 -6.66 2.89
C CYS A 126 -4.91 -6.23 4.25
N ARG A 127 -6.23 -6.29 4.43
CA ARG A 127 -6.91 -6.03 5.71
C ARG A 127 -6.42 -7.00 6.79
N GLN A 128 -6.44 -8.30 6.51
CA GLN A 128 -5.98 -9.33 7.44
C GLN A 128 -4.51 -9.14 7.81
N LEU A 129 -3.64 -8.89 6.82
CA LEU A 129 -2.21 -8.67 7.06
C LEU A 129 -1.97 -7.40 7.88
N SER A 130 -2.71 -6.32 7.60
CA SER A 130 -2.60 -5.07 8.35
C SER A 130 -2.97 -5.25 9.82
N LEU A 131 -4.04 -6.00 10.13
CA LEU A 131 -4.40 -6.32 11.52
C LEU A 131 -3.29 -7.09 12.24
N ARG A 132 -2.64 -8.04 11.57
CA ARG A 132 -1.48 -8.77 12.12
C ARG A 132 -0.28 -7.86 12.38
N ILE A 133 0.03 -6.95 11.46
CA ILE A 133 1.11 -5.98 11.64
C ILE A 133 0.80 -5.04 12.82
N ILE A 134 -0.45 -4.56 12.94
CA ILE A 134 -0.90 -3.71 14.06
C ILE A 134 -0.80 -4.45 15.39
N GLU A 135 -1.16 -5.73 15.43
CA GLU A 135 -1.01 -6.57 16.63
C GLU A 135 0.47 -6.67 17.05
N LEU A 136 1.36 -6.96 16.09
CA LEU A 136 2.81 -7.00 16.34
C LEU A 136 3.36 -5.66 16.81
N MET A 137 2.89 -4.54 16.23
CA MET A 137 3.27 -3.20 16.70
C MET A 137 2.82 -2.97 18.15
N ALA A 138 1.59 -3.36 18.50
CA ALA A 138 1.10 -3.24 19.87
C ALA A 138 1.92 -4.07 20.86
N ARG A 139 2.29 -5.30 20.48
CA ARG A 139 3.17 -6.19 21.25
C ARG A 139 4.55 -5.59 21.45
N GLY A 140 5.20 -5.17 20.35
CA GLY A 140 6.56 -4.61 20.39
C GLY A 140 6.64 -3.30 21.18
N LEU A 141 5.57 -2.52 21.19
CA LEU A 141 5.45 -1.28 21.99
C LEU A 141 4.93 -1.51 23.41
N ASN A 142 4.65 -2.76 23.81
CA ASN A 142 4.09 -3.13 25.11
C ASN A 142 2.78 -2.38 25.47
N ILE A 143 1.90 -2.19 24.48
CA ILE A 143 0.61 -1.50 24.68
C ILE A 143 -0.33 -2.40 25.49
N LYS A 144 -0.59 -2.01 26.74
CA LYS A 144 -1.43 -2.77 27.69
C LYS A 144 -2.87 -2.98 27.21
N ASN A 145 -3.41 -2.08 26.38
CA ASN A 145 -4.79 -2.16 25.85
C ASN A 145 -4.81 -2.51 24.36
N MET A 146 -4.09 -3.56 23.98
CA MET A 146 -4.03 -4.07 22.60
C MET A 146 -5.40 -4.34 21.97
N PRO A 147 -6.41 -4.91 22.68
CA PRO A 147 -7.74 -5.08 22.10
C PRO A 147 -8.36 -3.77 21.62
N SER A 148 -8.06 -2.64 22.29
CA SER A 148 -8.52 -1.33 21.87
C SER A 148 -7.85 -0.84 20.59
N LEU A 149 -6.59 -1.18 20.32
CA LEU A 149 -5.92 -0.76 19.08
C LEU A 149 -6.43 -1.55 17.86
N LEU A 150 -6.69 -2.84 18.04
CA LEU A 150 -7.27 -3.69 17.00
C LEU A 150 -8.74 -3.32 16.73
N SER A 151 -9.52 -3.00 17.77
CA SER A 151 -10.90 -2.55 17.59
C SER A 151 -10.99 -1.22 16.84
N MET A 152 -10.01 -0.32 17.01
CA MET A 152 -9.90 0.89 16.19
C MET A 152 -9.70 0.61 14.70
N HIS A 153 -9.37 -0.62 14.28
CA HIS A 153 -9.19 -0.98 12.87
C HIS A 153 -10.17 -2.07 12.40
N SER A 154 -11.16 -2.45 13.22
CA SER A 154 -12.05 -3.57 12.93
C SER A 154 -12.98 -3.32 11.73
N MET A 155 -13.23 -2.06 11.39
CA MET A 155 -14.21 -1.66 10.36
C MET A 155 -13.59 -1.43 8.98
N MET A 156 -12.31 -1.78 8.77
CA MET A 156 -11.67 -1.71 7.44
C MET A 156 -12.49 -2.44 6.37
N GLY A 157 -12.88 -1.72 5.32
CA GLY A 157 -13.73 -2.25 4.24
C GLY A 157 -15.24 -2.09 4.48
N THR A 158 -15.63 -1.37 5.53
CA THR A 158 -17.03 -1.04 5.84
C THR A 158 -17.21 0.49 5.94
N GLY A 159 -18.46 0.95 5.97
CA GLY A 159 -18.82 2.38 5.88
C GLY A 159 -18.14 3.36 6.86
N PRO A 160 -17.94 3.04 8.15
CA PRO A 160 -17.31 3.96 9.12
C PRO A 160 -15.77 3.83 9.19
N ASN A 161 -15.09 3.59 8.06
CA ASN A 161 -13.63 3.48 8.01
C ASN A 161 -13.06 4.12 6.73
N GLY A 162 -11.85 4.69 6.84
CA GLY A 162 -11.21 5.45 5.77
C GLY A 162 -10.16 4.68 4.96
N SER A 163 -10.03 3.36 5.19
CA SER A 163 -9.07 2.53 4.47
C SER A 163 -9.45 2.43 3.01
N LEU A 164 -8.45 2.49 2.14
CA LEU A 164 -8.66 2.46 0.70
C LEU A 164 -7.56 1.68 0.01
N MET A 165 -7.91 1.08 -1.12
CA MET A 165 -6.93 0.51 -2.04
C MET A 165 -6.84 1.38 -3.29
N ARG A 166 -5.62 1.74 -3.68
CA ARG A 166 -5.32 2.56 -4.83
C ARG A 166 -4.43 1.80 -5.79
N THR A 167 -4.95 1.56 -6.98
CA THR A 167 -4.18 1.05 -8.09
C THR A 167 -3.66 2.22 -8.92
N LEU A 168 -2.36 2.21 -9.21
CA LEU A 168 -1.66 3.28 -9.92
C LEU A 168 -0.94 2.68 -11.13
N ARG A 169 -1.07 3.35 -12.27
CA ARG A 169 -0.27 3.10 -13.47
C ARG A 169 0.44 4.38 -13.87
N TYR A 170 1.75 4.31 -13.98
CA TYR A 170 2.60 5.37 -14.48
C TYR A 170 2.92 5.03 -15.94
N PRO A 171 2.40 5.79 -16.92
CA PRO A 171 2.70 5.56 -18.33
C PRO A 171 4.21 5.63 -18.62
N PRO A 172 4.66 5.04 -19.74
CA PRO A 172 6.00 5.27 -20.26
C PRO A 172 6.31 6.75 -20.37
N VAL A 173 7.56 7.10 -20.10
CA VAL A 173 8.01 8.48 -20.10
C VAL A 173 8.36 8.87 -21.54
N PRO A 174 7.80 9.95 -22.10
CA PRO A 174 8.17 10.43 -23.43
C PRO A 174 9.63 10.91 -23.46
N GLU A 175 10.25 10.91 -24.65
CA GLU A 175 11.68 11.30 -24.85
C GLU A 175 12.06 12.66 -24.24
N HIS A 176 11.08 13.57 -24.13
CA HIS A 176 11.27 14.88 -23.51
C HIS A 176 10.43 15.01 -22.24
N VAL A 177 11.11 15.14 -21.11
CA VAL A 177 10.53 15.51 -19.81
C VAL A 177 11.11 16.83 -19.33
N LYS A 178 10.34 17.55 -18.50
CA LYS A 178 10.85 18.75 -17.83
C LYS A 178 12.03 18.39 -16.93
N ASP A 179 12.98 19.31 -16.81
CA ASP A 179 14.10 19.14 -15.89
C ASP A 179 13.57 18.98 -14.46
N ARG A 180 14.07 17.96 -13.72
CA ARG A 180 13.60 17.53 -12.39
C ARG A 180 12.15 17.03 -12.28
N GLN A 181 11.53 16.60 -13.37
CA GLN A 181 10.20 15.97 -13.35
C GLN A 181 10.22 14.69 -12.48
N ILE A 182 9.29 14.58 -11.54
CA ILE A 182 9.05 13.38 -10.73
C ILE A 182 7.70 12.74 -11.08
N ARG A 183 7.56 11.42 -10.90
CA ARG A 183 6.31 10.68 -11.18
C ARG A 183 5.30 10.84 -10.03
N CYS A 184 5.78 10.90 -8.79
CA CYS A 184 4.98 11.19 -7.61
C CYS A 184 5.79 12.05 -6.64
N GLY A 185 5.18 13.14 -6.17
CA GLY A 185 5.78 14.06 -5.19
C GLY A 185 6.05 13.39 -3.85
N GLU A 186 6.95 14.00 -3.07
CA GLU A 186 7.17 13.60 -1.68
C GLU A 186 5.88 13.76 -0.88
N HIS A 187 5.43 12.68 -0.24
CA HIS A 187 4.24 12.71 0.61
C HIS A 187 4.34 11.72 1.77
N THR A 188 3.80 12.11 2.91
CA THR A 188 3.57 11.20 4.03
C THR A 188 2.16 10.63 3.93
N ASP A 189 2.00 9.32 4.08
CA ASP A 189 0.67 8.72 4.14
C ASP A 189 -0.09 9.14 5.41
N TYR A 190 -1.42 9.15 5.34
CA TYR A 190 -2.28 9.74 6.38
C TYR A 190 -2.84 8.72 7.38
N GLY A 191 -2.72 7.43 7.07
CA GLY A 191 -3.24 6.32 7.87
C GLY A 191 -2.22 5.72 8.82
N SER A 192 -2.54 4.52 9.31
CA SER A 192 -1.68 3.78 10.24
C SER A 192 -0.50 3.13 9.53
N ILE A 193 -0.77 2.35 8.47
CA ILE A 193 0.21 1.58 7.69
C ILE A 193 -0.23 1.58 6.22
N THR A 194 0.74 1.60 5.31
CA THR A 194 0.50 1.38 3.88
C THR A 194 1.18 0.09 3.44
N LEU A 195 0.41 -0.83 2.85
CA LEU A 195 0.96 -1.98 2.14
C LEU A 195 1.12 -1.61 0.67
N LEU A 196 2.36 -1.59 0.19
CA LEU A 196 2.68 -1.20 -1.18
C LEU A 196 3.20 -2.41 -1.95
N PHE A 197 2.46 -2.80 -2.98
CA PHE A 197 2.92 -3.72 -4.02
C PHE A 197 3.42 -2.89 -5.21
N GLN A 198 4.61 -3.17 -5.70
CA GLN A 198 5.18 -2.53 -6.89
C GLN A 198 5.69 -3.61 -7.84
N ASP A 199 5.74 -3.30 -9.12
CA ASP A 199 6.47 -4.14 -10.08
C ASP A 199 7.99 -3.91 -9.96
N ASN A 200 8.74 -4.70 -10.73
CA ASN A 200 10.21 -4.74 -10.68
C ASN A 200 10.87 -3.50 -11.30
N ILE A 201 10.10 -2.45 -11.61
CA ILE A 201 10.64 -1.21 -12.18
C ILE A 201 11.02 -0.27 -11.05
N ALA A 202 12.33 0.00 -10.96
CA ALA A 202 12.90 0.92 -9.99
C ALA A 202 12.26 2.32 -10.06
N GLY A 203 12.25 3.01 -8.92
CA GLY A 203 11.79 4.40 -8.86
C GLY A 203 11.27 4.86 -7.50
N LEU A 204 11.00 3.97 -6.55
CA LEU A 204 10.65 4.37 -5.20
C LEU A 204 11.92 4.79 -4.43
N GLU A 205 11.98 6.05 -4.02
CA GLU A 205 12.92 6.53 -3.01
C GLU A 205 12.12 7.18 -1.88
N SER A 206 12.34 6.82 -0.62
CA SER A 206 11.82 7.46 0.60
C SER A 206 10.73 8.53 0.36
N HIS A 207 9.49 8.08 0.14
CA HIS A 207 8.26 8.89 -0.06
C HIS A 207 8.01 9.55 -1.43
N ARG A 208 8.82 9.30 -2.46
CA ARG A 208 8.64 9.83 -3.83
C ARG A 208 8.87 8.75 -4.90
N VAL A 209 8.32 8.98 -6.10
CA VAL A 209 8.59 8.12 -7.27
C VAL A 209 9.40 8.92 -8.28
N LEU A 210 10.67 8.56 -8.46
CA LEU A 210 11.57 9.13 -9.44
C LEU A 210 11.32 8.55 -10.85
N LEU A 211 11.92 9.19 -11.84
CA LEU A 211 12.07 8.60 -13.16
C LEU A 211 13.08 7.45 -13.10
N PRO A 212 12.84 6.32 -13.77
CA PRO A 212 13.83 5.26 -13.88
C PRO A 212 15.14 5.77 -14.49
N GLU A 213 16.28 5.25 -14.04
CA GLU A 213 17.61 5.68 -14.49
C GLU A 213 17.93 5.20 -15.89
N THR A 214 17.47 4.00 -16.27
CA THR A 214 17.71 3.46 -17.60
C THR A 214 16.65 3.92 -18.59
N GLU A 215 17.06 4.07 -19.85
CA GLU A 215 16.14 4.43 -20.93
C GLU A 215 15.09 3.34 -21.19
N GLU A 216 15.48 2.07 -21.05
CA GLU A 216 14.58 0.93 -21.23
C GLU A 216 13.49 0.85 -20.15
N GLU A 217 13.83 1.12 -18.88
CA GLU A 217 12.82 1.23 -17.82
C GLU A 217 11.91 2.46 -18.00
N ARG A 218 12.43 3.56 -18.55
CA ARG A 218 11.60 4.73 -18.90
C ARG A 218 10.58 4.43 -19.99
N LYS A 219 10.90 3.54 -20.93
CA LYS A 219 9.99 3.05 -21.98
C LYS A 219 8.93 2.08 -21.45
N THR A 220 9.07 1.59 -20.22
CA THR A 220 8.15 0.63 -19.62
C THR A 220 7.20 1.32 -18.64
N ALA A 221 5.93 0.90 -18.65
CA ALA A 221 4.94 1.40 -17.69
C ALA A 221 5.22 0.81 -16.30
N ARG A 222 5.22 1.65 -15.26
CA ARG A 222 5.34 1.22 -13.85
C ARG A 222 3.97 1.08 -13.22
N ARG A 223 3.79 0.06 -12.39
CA ARG A 223 2.52 -0.23 -11.69
C ARG A 223 2.75 -0.29 -10.18
N SER A 224 1.76 0.13 -9.43
CA SER A 224 1.73 -0.12 -7.99
C SER A 224 0.30 -0.23 -7.47
N ILE A 225 0.11 -1.07 -6.45
CA ILE A 225 -1.12 -1.15 -5.68
C ILE A 225 -0.77 -0.77 -4.24
N ALA A 226 -1.40 0.29 -3.73
CA ALA A 226 -1.24 0.74 -2.36
C ALA A 226 -2.53 0.48 -1.58
N PHE A 227 -2.44 -0.25 -0.47
CA PHE A 227 -3.51 -0.39 0.50
C PHE A 227 -3.20 0.48 1.71
N PHE A 228 -3.99 1.51 1.94
CA PHE A 228 -3.84 2.42 3.07
C PHE A 228 -4.75 1.94 4.20
N ALA A 229 -4.16 1.39 5.25
CA ALA A 229 -4.88 1.01 6.46
C ALA A 229 -5.15 2.26 7.31
N HIS A 230 -6.40 2.45 7.70
CA HIS A 230 -6.86 3.60 8.47
C HIS A 230 -7.65 3.14 9.70
N PRO A 231 -7.54 3.83 10.84
CA PRO A 231 -8.46 3.61 11.94
C PRO A 231 -9.90 3.96 11.53
N ASN A 232 -10.87 3.43 12.28
CA ASN A 232 -12.29 3.77 12.20
C ASN A 232 -12.43 5.29 12.40
N MET A 233 -13.37 5.91 11.69
CA MET A 233 -13.46 7.37 11.63
C MET A 233 -13.71 8.03 12.99
N ASP A 234 -14.35 7.31 13.91
CA ASP A 234 -14.67 7.72 15.28
C ASP A 234 -13.56 7.37 16.31
N ALA A 235 -12.52 6.65 15.90
CA ALA A 235 -11.41 6.30 16.77
C ALA A 235 -10.67 7.56 17.24
N VAL A 236 -10.62 7.78 18.56
CA VAL A 236 -9.88 8.88 19.18
C VAL A 236 -8.41 8.46 19.31
N ILE A 237 -7.53 9.19 18.62
CA ILE A 237 -6.09 8.96 18.64
C ILE A 237 -5.44 9.81 19.71
N THR A 238 -4.64 9.19 20.57
CA THR A 238 -3.88 9.83 21.66
C THR A 238 -2.42 9.35 21.63
N CYS A 239 -1.51 10.08 22.27
CA CYS A 239 -0.11 9.67 22.33
C CYS A 239 0.02 8.38 23.16
N LEU A 240 0.68 7.36 22.59
CA LEU A 240 0.82 6.04 23.21
C LEU A 240 1.65 6.04 24.50
N ASP A 241 2.56 7.01 24.64
CA ASP A 241 3.38 7.22 25.84
C ASP A 241 2.63 7.92 26.98
N GLY A 242 1.34 8.23 26.80
CA GLY A 242 0.52 8.98 27.74
C GLY A 242 0.86 10.47 27.81
N SER A 243 1.75 10.95 26.93
CA SER A 243 2.01 12.38 26.80
C SER A 243 0.83 13.09 26.16
N ASN A 244 0.84 14.41 26.21
CA ASN A 244 -0.07 15.26 25.44
C ASN A 244 0.71 16.12 24.45
N LYS A 245 1.80 15.58 23.87
CA LYS A 245 2.61 16.26 22.85
C LYS A 245 1.74 16.65 21.64
N TYR A 246 0.79 15.77 21.30
CA TYR A 246 -0.26 16.01 20.32
C TYR A 246 -1.63 15.84 21.00
N PRO A 247 -2.51 16.86 20.95
CA PRO A 247 -3.85 16.76 21.50
C PRO A 247 -4.66 15.62 20.88
N PRO A 248 -5.58 14.98 21.63
CA PRO A 248 -6.48 13.97 21.08
C PRO A 248 -7.25 14.48 19.86
N ILE A 249 -7.36 13.65 18.83
CA ILE A 249 -8.11 13.93 17.60
C ILE A 249 -8.77 12.66 17.09
N THR A 250 -9.97 12.75 16.49
CA THR A 250 -10.55 11.58 15.83
C THR A 250 -9.82 11.29 14.51
N ALA A 251 -9.74 10.02 14.13
CA ALA A 251 -9.11 9.64 12.87
C ALA A 251 -9.81 10.29 11.66
N GLY A 252 -11.14 10.45 11.71
CA GLY A 252 -11.92 11.12 10.66
C GLY A 252 -11.62 12.62 10.56
N GLU A 253 -11.50 13.34 11.68
CA GLU A 253 -11.10 14.75 11.67
C GLU A 253 -9.69 14.93 11.11
N TYR A 254 -8.75 14.08 11.53
CA TYR A 254 -7.38 14.11 11.02
C TYR A 254 -7.34 13.89 9.50
N LEU A 255 -8.01 12.85 9.02
CA LEU A 255 -8.07 12.54 7.59
C LEU A 255 -8.66 13.70 6.79
N LYS A 256 -9.75 14.30 7.28
CA LYS A 256 -10.37 15.47 6.65
C LYS A 256 -9.39 16.65 6.56
N GLN A 257 -8.68 16.96 7.64
CA GLN A 257 -7.67 18.03 7.64
C GLN A 257 -6.57 17.78 6.60
N ARG A 258 -6.06 16.54 6.51
CA ARG A 258 -5.02 16.18 5.54
C ARG A 258 -5.51 16.24 4.10
N LEU A 259 -6.72 15.75 3.82
CA LEU A 259 -7.32 15.80 2.49
C LEU A 259 -7.55 17.26 2.04
N THR A 260 -8.15 18.09 2.89
CA THR A 260 -8.33 19.53 2.60
C THR A 260 -6.99 20.22 2.34
N ALA A 261 -5.97 20.01 3.18
CA ALA A 261 -4.65 20.60 2.97
C ALA A 261 -3.96 20.15 1.67
N THR A 262 -4.33 18.99 1.12
CA THR A 262 -3.72 18.44 -0.10
C THR A 262 -4.46 18.85 -1.36
N TYR A 263 -5.80 18.90 -1.30
CA TYR A 263 -6.67 19.03 -2.47
C TYR A 263 -7.42 20.37 -2.56
N ASP A 264 -7.56 21.12 -1.46
CA ASP A 264 -8.19 22.45 -1.46
C ASP A 264 -7.17 23.58 -1.67
N VAL A 265 -5.93 23.25 -2.08
CA VAL A 265 -4.96 24.24 -2.57
C VAL A 265 -5.26 24.53 -4.05
N SER A 266 -6.35 25.25 -4.30
CA SER A 266 -6.70 25.83 -5.61
C SER A 266 -7.16 27.27 -5.44
#